data_AF-A0A7S2RKQ5-F1
#
_entry.id   AF-A0A7S2RKQ5-F1
#
_cell.length_a   1.000
_cell.length_b   1.000
_cell.length_c   1.000
_cell.angle_alpha   90.00
_cell.angle_beta   90.00
_cell.angle_gamma   90.00
#
_symmetry.space_group_name_H-M   'P 1'
#
loop_
_entity.id
_entity.type
_entity.pdbx_description
1 polymer ?
#
loop_
_entity_poly.entity_id
_entity_poly.type
_entity_poly.pdbx_seq_one_letter_code
_entity_poly.pdbx_strand_id
1 'polypeptide(L)'
;TLQRSASYFEALEDKPASQEISSGDGETKYSIKTLNTLQVGDVVEGLDAKKKSSLCTVEAVGMFGRGTLYGNYTEDHFVLDPASGNVVMHGAFGQNTTEDKYELLTSCPLGVDESGTAFTPLDSDFCGDYQKGMSWSNYLALHAAILRVVRASGPYWFEGKSYKDDKNLKEFSPLMCKAMLSCLNNPKDKCQELEDVSEIFIENVLTSDATQATRKAFPKIGSPQEEGSVSFVVSGGGTSFHQTPAGIGLLTVSSLLIILIIASGLFLVKRKRTISKLDSNEELECSEDGDRII
;
A
#
# COMPACT_ATOMS: atom_id res chain seq x y z
N THR A 1 5.57 2.95 -45.20
CA THR A 1 4.68 4.10 -45.42
C THR A 1 3.32 3.81 -44.81
N LEU A 2 3.11 4.22 -43.56
CA LEU A 2 1.78 4.32 -42.95
C LEU A 2 1.84 5.51 -41.99
N GLN A 3 1.24 6.59 -42.47
CA GLN A 3 1.13 7.90 -41.86
C GLN A 3 -0.17 7.87 -41.05
N ARG A 4 -0.08 7.77 -39.71
CA ARG A 4 -1.24 7.98 -38.83
C ARG A 4 -1.09 9.33 -38.12
N SER A 5 -1.58 10.33 -38.86
CA SER A 5 -2.37 11.48 -38.40
C SER A 5 -2.10 12.04 -37.00
N ALA A 6 -1.35 13.13 -37.00
CA ALA A 6 -1.22 14.13 -35.94
C ALA A 6 -2.51 14.95 -35.74
N SER A 7 -3.64 14.28 -35.46
CA SER A 7 -4.91 14.97 -35.22
C SER A 7 -5.76 14.22 -34.18
N TYR A 8 -5.27 14.16 -32.95
CA TYR A 8 -6.09 13.75 -31.79
C TYR A 8 -5.52 14.28 -30.47
N PHE A 9 -4.86 15.45 -30.51
CA PHE A 9 -4.27 16.14 -29.36
C PHE A 9 -5.00 17.47 -29.05
N GLU A 10 -6.29 17.53 -29.34
CA GLU A 10 -7.16 18.64 -28.95
C GLU A 10 -8.45 18.07 -28.33
N ALA A 11 -8.36 17.60 -27.08
CA ALA A 11 -9.47 17.48 -26.14
C ALA A 11 -9.02 16.94 -24.76
N LEU A 12 -7.94 17.50 -24.19
CA LEU A 12 -7.71 17.50 -22.75
C LEU A 12 -7.18 18.88 -22.42
N GLU A 13 -8.11 19.80 -22.14
CA GLU A 13 -7.77 21.14 -21.67
C GLU A 13 -6.90 21.04 -20.41
N ASP A 14 -5.80 21.78 -20.45
CA ASP A 14 -4.90 22.11 -19.34
C ASP A 14 -5.65 22.38 -18.03
N LYS A 15 -5.47 21.48 -17.05
CA LYS A 15 -5.60 21.82 -15.64
C LYS A 15 -4.50 21.13 -14.84
N PRO A 16 -3.49 21.85 -14.33
CA PRO A 16 -2.58 21.30 -13.34
C PRO A 16 -3.37 20.94 -12.07
N ALA A 17 -3.09 19.76 -11.53
CA ALA A 17 -3.89 19.11 -10.49
C ALA A 17 -3.59 19.67 -9.08
N SER A 18 -4.15 20.83 -8.74
CA SER A 18 -4.06 21.53 -7.43
C SER A 18 -4.68 20.76 -6.22
N GLN A 19 -3.98 20.66 -5.07
CA GLN A 19 -4.56 20.50 -3.73
C GLN A 19 -3.98 21.50 -2.71
N GLU A 20 -4.82 21.87 -1.74
CA GLU A 20 -4.61 22.90 -0.72
C GLU A 20 -3.84 22.42 0.52
N ILE A 21 -2.80 23.16 0.94
CA ILE A 21 -2.57 23.48 2.36
C ILE A 21 -2.26 24.98 2.45
N SER A 22 -3.08 25.66 3.26
CA SER A 22 -3.08 27.09 3.53
C SER A 22 -1.71 27.63 3.95
N SER A 23 -1.17 28.58 3.17
CA SER A 23 -0.16 29.52 3.66
C SER A 23 -0.26 30.87 2.97
N GLY A 24 -1.45 31.48 2.97
CA GLY A 24 -1.67 32.77 2.28
C GLY A 24 -1.40 32.66 0.78
N ASP A 25 -1.91 33.56 -0.05
CA ASP A 25 -1.30 33.78 -1.36
C ASP A 25 -1.41 32.59 -2.38
N GLY A 26 -2.38 31.69 -2.21
CA GLY A 26 -3.18 31.03 -3.28
C GLY A 26 -2.54 30.25 -4.45
N GLU A 27 -1.24 30.00 -4.53
CA GLU A 27 -0.64 29.19 -5.61
C GLU A 27 0.11 27.97 -5.04
N THR A 28 -0.51 26.79 -5.10
CA THR A 28 0.14 25.52 -4.69
C THR A 28 1.29 25.22 -5.65
N LYS A 29 2.52 25.35 -5.15
CA LYS A 29 3.73 25.03 -5.92
C LYS A 29 4.04 23.53 -5.82
N TYR A 30 3.80 22.81 -6.91
CA TYR A 30 4.22 21.42 -7.08
C TYR A 30 5.75 21.33 -7.10
N SER A 31 6.32 20.38 -6.36
CA SER A 31 7.74 20.05 -6.46
C SER A 31 7.89 18.65 -7.05
N ILE A 32 8.47 18.57 -8.24
CA ILE A 32 8.90 17.30 -8.84
C ILE A 32 10.06 16.78 -8.01
N LYS A 33 9.93 15.55 -7.49
CA LYS A 33 11.00 14.83 -6.79
C LYS A 33 11.58 13.77 -7.73
N THR A 34 12.89 13.63 -7.73
CA THR A 34 13.57 12.53 -8.42
C THR A 34 13.43 11.24 -7.61
N LEU A 35 13.30 10.09 -8.28
CA LEU A 35 13.08 8.79 -7.63
C LEU A 35 14.10 8.46 -6.54
N ASN A 36 15.37 8.83 -6.74
CA ASN A 36 16.45 8.61 -5.78
C ASN A 36 16.34 9.44 -4.48
N THR A 37 15.41 10.41 -4.42
CA THR A 37 15.12 11.21 -3.22
C THR A 37 13.81 10.84 -2.55
N LEU A 38 12.99 10.00 -3.18
CA LEU A 38 11.73 9.56 -2.60
C LEU A 38 11.97 8.64 -1.40
N GLN A 39 11.07 8.75 -0.42
CA GLN A 39 11.07 7.91 0.76
C GLN A 39 9.68 7.33 1.01
N VAL A 40 9.61 6.19 1.69
CA VAL A 40 8.33 5.63 2.17
C VAL A 40 7.61 6.69 3.01
N GLY A 41 6.33 6.90 2.72
CA GLY A 41 5.50 7.94 3.33
C GLY A 41 5.43 9.25 2.55
N ASP A 42 6.30 9.48 1.55
CA ASP A 42 6.15 10.61 0.64
C ASP A 42 4.82 10.53 -0.11
N VAL A 43 4.29 11.67 -0.53
CA VAL A 43 3.07 11.75 -1.34
C VAL A 43 3.42 12.14 -2.76
N VAL A 44 2.94 11.35 -3.72
CA VAL A 44 3.14 11.54 -5.16
C VAL A 44 1.79 11.54 -5.88
N GLU A 45 1.77 12.05 -7.11
CA GLU A 45 0.60 11.94 -7.96
C GLU A 45 0.43 10.52 -8.48
N GLY A 46 -0.83 10.12 -8.66
CA GLY A 46 -1.17 8.82 -9.19
C GLY A 46 -2.63 8.73 -9.62
N LEU A 47 -3.03 7.53 -10.06
CA LEU A 47 -4.42 7.24 -10.42
C LEU A 47 -5.00 6.15 -9.51
N ASP A 48 -6.23 6.39 -9.04
CA ASP A 48 -6.99 5.42 -8.26
C ASP A 48 -7.49 4.24 -9.12
N ALA A 49 -8.20 3.30 -8.50
CA ALA A 49 -8.77 2.13 -9.19
C ALA A 49 -9.79 2.47 -10.29
N LYS A 50 -10.36 3.67 -10.25
CA LYS A 50 -11.27 4.23 -11.25
C LYS A 50 -10.54 5.11 -12.27
N LYS A 51 -9.20 5.10 -12.26
CA LYS A 51 -8.31 5.89 -13.11
C LYS A 51 -8.50 7.40 -12.92
N LYS A 52 -8.90 7.83 -11.73
CA LYS A 52 -9.02 9.24 -11.37
C LYS A 52 -7.75 9.70 -10.67
N SER A 53 -7.34 10.93 -10.95
CA SER A 53 -6.23 11.58 -10.25
C SER A 53 -6.45 11.52 -8.74
N SER A 54 -5.39 11.13 -8.03
CA SER A 54 -5.34 11.02 -6.58
C SER A 54 -3.93 11.32 -6.10
N LEU A 55 -3.82 11.73 -4.84
CA LEU A 55 -2.57 11.73 -4.10
C LEU A 55 -2.34 10.34 -3.51
N CYS A 56 -1.11 9.85 -3.64
CA CYS A 56 -0.74 8.46 -3.38
C CYS A 56 0.48 8.43 -2.47
N THR A 57 0.42 7.65 -1.40
CA THR A 57 1.56 7.50 -0.48
C THR A 57 2.56 6.51 -1.08
N VAL A 58 3.85 6.80 -1.00
CA VAL A 58 4.93 5.87 -1.35
C VAL A 58 4.98 4.77 -0.28
N GLU A 59 4.80 3.51 -0.70
CA GLU A 59 4.73 2.34 0.17
C GLU A 59 6.03 1.53 0.13
N ALA A 60 6.72 1.54 -1.01
CA ALA A 60 8.07 1.03 -1.17
C ALA A 60 8.77 1.75 -2.31
N VAL A 61 10.07 2.01 -2.16
CA VAL A 61 10.92 2.56 -3.22
C VAL A 61 12.34 2.04 -3.01
N GLY A 62 13.00 1.63 -4.09
CA GLY A 62 14.37 1.15 -4.00
C GLY A 62 15.05 1.02 -5.35
N MET A 63 16.38 1.03 -5.31
CA MET A 63 17.23 0.89 -6.50
C MET A 63 17.38 -0.58 -6.87
N PHE A 64 17.21 -0.87 -8.16
CA PHE A 64 17.18 -2.21 -8.74
C PHE A 64 18.21 -2.35 -9.87
N GLY A 65 19.45 -1.99 -9.56
CA GLY A 65 20.58 -2.07 -10.46
C GLY A 65 20.64 -0.94 -11.49
N ARG A 66 21.41 -1.15 -12.55
CA ARG A 66 21.63 -0.19 -13.64
C ARG A 66 21.23 -0.82 -14.96
N GLY A 67 20.56 -0.09 -15.84
CA GLY A 67 20.05 -0.64 -17.09
C GLY A 67 19.71 0.43 -18.11
N THR A 68 19.28 -0.01 -19.28
CA THR A 68 18.82 0.88 -20.35
C THR A 68 17.40 1.36 -20.05
N LEU A 69 17.20 2.68 -20.06
CA LEU A 69 15.89 3.31 -20.07
C LEU A 69 15.61 3.89 -21.46
N TYR A 70 14.35 3.91 -21.84
CA TYR A 70 13.79 4.55 -23.02
C TYR A 70 12.85 5.65 -22.51
N GLY A 71 13.34 6.89 -22.45
CA GLY A 71 12.73 7.91 -21.60
C GLY A 71 12.92 7.58 -20.11
N ASN A 72 11.82 7.49 -19.37
CA ASN A 72 11.83 7.22 -17.91
C ASN A 72 11.73 5.72 -17.55
N TYR A 73 11.53 4.83 -18.53
CA TYR A 73 11.13 3.44 -18.30
C TYR A 73 12.03 2.45 -19.03
N THR A 74 12.14 1.22 -18.53
CA THR A 74 12.67 0.11 -19.33
C THR A 74 11.69 -0.28 -20.44
N GLU A 75 12.16 -1.04 -21.44
CA GLU A 75 11.30 -1.49 -22.54
C GLU A 75 10.12 -2.36 -22.05
N ASP A 76 10.34 -3.10 -20.97
CA ASP A 76 9.43 -4.09 -20.40
C ASP A 76 8.61 -3.57 -19.20
N HIS A 77 8.80 -2.32 -18.79
CA HIS A 77 8.04 -1.72 -17.70
C HIS A 77 6.56 -1.60 -18.08
N PHE A 78 5.63 -1.93 -17.17
CA PHE A 78 4.21 -1.79 -17.46
C PHE A 78 3.70 -0.38 -17.18
N VAL A 79 3.02 0.19 -18.18
CA VAL A 79 2.33 1.49 -18.13
C VAL A 79 0.86 1.33 -18.53
N LEU A 80 0.01 2.28 -18.14
CA LEU A 80 -1.39 2.31 -18.58
C LEU A 80 -1.45 2.76 -20.04
N ASP A 81 -2.00 1.91 -20.91
CA ASP A 81 -2.39 2.30 -22.26
C ASP A 81 -3.74 3.02 -22.21
N PRO A 82 -3.83 4.32 -22.52
CA PRO A 82 -5.09 5.06 -22.49
C PRO A 82 -6.08 4.56 -23.56
N ALA A 83 -5.62 3.94 -24.66
CA ALA A 83 -6.49 3.50 -25.73
C ALA A 83 -7.26 2.23 -25.37
N SER A 84 -6.58 1.20 -24.85
CA SER A 84 -7.23 -0.03 -24.39
C SER A 84 -7.73 0.04 -22.95
N GLY A 85 -7.18 0.96 -22.15
CA GLY A 85 -7.42 1.04 -20.72
C GLY A 85 -6.80 -0.11 -19.91
N ASN A 86 -5.89 -0.88 -20.49
CA ASN A 86 -5.15 -1.96 -19.83
C ASN A 86 -3.71 -1.54 -19.54
N VAL A 87 -2.98 -2.32 -18.74
CA VAL A 87 -1.55 -2.11 -18.58
C VAL A 87 -0.79 -2.89 -19.65
N VAL A 88 0.22 -2.29 -20.25
CA VAL A 88 1.03 -2.86 -21.34
C VAL A 88 2.49 -2.52 -21.14
N MET A 89 3.40 -3.28 -21.75
CA MET A 89 4.82 -2.91 -21.79
C MET A 89 4.99 -1.54 -22.47
N HIS A 90 5.83 -0.70 -21.88
CA HIS A 90 6.16 0.62 -22.39
C HIS A 90 6.73 0.53 -23.81
N GLY A 91 7.66 -0.39 -24.06
CA GLY A 91 8.37 -0.53 -25.33
C GLY A 91 9.64 0.31 -25.41
N ALA A 92 10.42 0.11 -26.48
CA ALA A 92 11.64 0.85 -26.75
C ALA A 92 11.38 2.22 -27.40
N PHE A 93 10.61 3.09 -26.74
CA PHE A 93 10.25 4.43 -27.25
C PHE A 93 10.97 5.56 -26.52
N GLY A 94 11.47 6.55 -27.28
CA GLY A 94 12.15 7.72 -26.73
C GLY A 94 13.68 7.63 -26.82
N GLN A 95 14.37 8.58 -26.18
CA GLN A 95 15.82 8.57 -26.11
C GLN A 95 16.28 7.47 -25.17
N ASN A 96 17.28 6.68 -25.59
CA ASN A 96 17.87 5.68 -24.72
C ASN A 96 19.00 6.27 -23.86
N THR A 97 18.99 5.89 -22.59
CA THR A 97 20.03 6.23 -21.62
C THR A 97 20.37 4.99 -20.81
N THR A 98 21.53 4.97 -20.16
CA THR A 98 21.86 3.93 -19.19
C THR A 98 21.90 4.58 -17.83
N GLU A 99 20.98 4.22 -16.94
CA GLU A 99 20.77 4.87 -15.65
C GLU A 99 20.47 3.85 -14.56
N ASP A 100 20.49 4.30 -13.30
CA ASP A 100 20.08 3.50 -12.17
C ASP A 100 18.56 3.30 -12.22
N LYS A 101 18.12 2.04 -12.15
CA LYS A 101 16.71 1.68 -12.18
C LYS A 101 16.14 1.75 -10.77
N TYR A 102 14.90 2.20 -10.66
CA TYR A 102 14.18 2.25 -9.40
C TYR A 102 12.83 1.58 -9.57
N GLU A 103 12.40 0.84 -8.55
CA GLU A 103 11.02 0.39 -8.44
C GLU A 103 10.29 1.26 -7.41
N LEU A 104 9.02 1.56 -7.69
CA LEU A 104 8.18 2.40 -6.84
C LEU A 104 6.79 1.79 -6.72
N LEU A 105 6.42 1.42 -5.50
CA LEU A 105 5.06 1.06 -5.12
C LEU A 105 4.41 2.21 -4.37
N THR A 106 3.19 2.55 -4.77
CA THR A 106 2.35 3.53 -4.07
C THR A 106 1.05 2.91 -3.56
N SER A 107 0.35 3.63 -2.70
CA SER A 107 -0.98 3.27 -2.20
C SER A 107 -2.03 3.24 -3.31
N CYS A 108 -1.78 3.92 -4.43
CA CYS A 108 -2.63 3.91 -5.61
C CYS A 108 -2.16 2.84 -6.60
N PRO A 109 -3.06 2.30 -7.44
CA PRO A 109 -2.68 1.41 -8.51
C PRO A 109 -1.63 2.00 -9.45
N LEU A 110 -1.68 3.28 -9.80
CA LEU A 110 -0.70 3.87 -10.72
C LEU A 110 -0.02 5.08 -10.08
N GLY A 111 1.29 5.21 -10.28
CA GLY A 111 1.99 6.49 -10.15
C GLY A 111 1.87 7.29 -11.44
N VAL A 112 2.04 8.60 -11.38
CA VAL A 112 2.08 9.48 -12.56
C VAL A 112 3.39 10.27 -12.55
N ASP A 113 4.11 10.24 -13.68
CA ASP A 113 5.35 11.00 -13.85
C ASP A 113 5.10 12.44 -14.32
N GLU A 114 6.17 13.22 -14.47
CA GLU A 114 6.09 14.63 -14.89
C GLU A 114 5.54 14.82 -16.31
N SER A 115 5.53 13.77 -17.14
CA SER A 115 4.97 13.78 -18.49
C SER A 115 3.48 13.41 -18.53
N GLY A 116 2.89 13.06 -17.38
CA GLY A 116 1.53 12.55 -17.27
C GLY A 116 1.40 11.06 -17.61
N THR A 117 2.51 10.34 -17.77
CA THR A 117 2.50 8.90 -18.01
C THR A 117 2.17 8.17 -16.73
N ALA A 118 1.12 7.34 -16.75
CA ALA A 118 0.71 6.57 -15.59
C ALA A 118 1.37 5.18 -15.62
N PHE A 119 2.17 4.87 -14.59
CA PHE A 119 3.03 3.70 -14.54
C PHE A 119 2.72 2.79 -13.35
N THR A 120 3.14 1.53 -13.45
CA THR A 120 2.91 0.49 -12.44
C THR A 120 4.18 0.20 -11.63
N PRO A 121 4.12 -0.50 -10.50
CA PRO A 121 5.32 -1.03 -9.84
C PRO A 121 5.89 -2.28 -10.52
N LEU A 122 5.40 -2.66 -11.71
CA LEU A 122 5.63 -3.97 -12.32
C LEU A 122 6.31 -3.84 -13.68
N ASP A 123 7.11 -4.86 -13.99
CA ASP A 123 7.69 -5.09 -15.30
C ASP A 123 7.66 -6.61 -15.64
N SER A 124 8.31 -6.96 -16.74
CA SER A 124 8.41 -8.37 -17.15
C SER A 124 9.42 -9.18 -16.35
N ASP A 125 10.37 -8.56 -15.62
CA ASP A 125 11.24 -9.29 -14.70
C ASP A 125 10.36 -9.95 -13.60
N PHE A 126 9.29 -9.27 -13.14
CA PHE A 126 8.34 -9.87 -12.20
C PHE A 126 7.27 -10.76 -12.84
N CYS A 127 6.61 -10.34 -13.93
CA CYS A 127 5.46 -11.09 -14.49
C CYS A 127 5.77 -11.95 -15.72
N GLY A 128 7.01 -11.92 -16.19
CA GLY A 128 7.51 -12.65 -17.35
C GLY A 128 7.13 -12.03 -18.69
N ASP A 129 8.02 -12.20 -19.68
CA ASP A 129 7.87 -11.68 -21.04
C ASP A 129 6.68 -12.28 -21.82
N TYR A 130 6.13 -13.39 -21.33
CA TYR A 130 4.92 -13.99 -21.91
C TYR A 130 3.67 -13.13 -21.66
N GLN A 131 3.71 -12.21 -20.70
CA GLN A 131 2.67 -11.22 -20.46
C GLN A 131 3.07 -9.87 -21.03
N LYS A 132 2.74 -9.62 -22.32
CA LYS A 132 2.96 -8.29 -22.94
C LYS A 132 2.08 -7.17 -22.38
N GLY A 133 1.11 -7.54 -21.54
CA GLY A 133 0.18 -6.65 -20.87
C GLY A 133 -0.82 -7.45 -20.05
N MET A 134 -1.61 -6.74 -19.25
CA MET A 134 -2.57 -7.31 -18.31
C MET A 134 -3.85 -6.49 -18.31
N SER A 135 -5.00 -7.16 -18.21
CA SER A 135 -6.28 -6.45 -18.09
C SER A 135 -6.29 -5.58 -16.83
N TRP A 136 -6.99 -4.45 -16.88
CA TRP A 136 -7.10 -3.55 -15.72
C TRP A 136 -7.55 -4.27 -14.44
N SER A 137 -8.50 -5.21 -14.55
CA SER A 137 -9.02 -5.97 -13.41
C SER A 137 -7.95 -6.87 -12.77
N ASN A 138 -7.18 -7.59 -13.59
CA ASN A 138 -6.11 -8.46 -13.10
C ASN A 138 -5.00 -7.62 -12.47
N TYR A 139 -4.68 -6.48 -13.09
CA TYR A 139 -3.70 -5.55 -12.57
C TYR A 139 -4.10 -5.01 -11.19
N LEU A 140 -5.34 -4.55 -11.03
CA LEU A 140 -5.84 -4.06 -9.74
C LEU A 140 -5.77 -5.13 -8.65
N ALA A 141 -6.14 -6.37 -8.96
CA ALA A 141 -6.06 -7.48 -8.01
C ALA A 141 -4.61 -7.77 -7.61
N LEU A 142 -3.69 -7.77 -8.57
CA LEU A 142 -2.27 -8.02 -8.34
C LEU A 142 -1.60 -6.89 -7.55
N HIS A 143 -1.82 -5.63 -7.92
CA HIS A 143 -1.33 -4.46 -7.18
C HIS A 143 -1.77 -4.52 -5.72
N ALA A 144 -3.06 -4.77 -5.49
CA ALA A 144 -3.60 -4.86 -4.13
C ALA A 144 -2.99 -6.01 -3.33
N ALA A 145 -2.67 -7.14 -3.98
CA ALA A 145 -1.96 -8.25 -3.33
C ALA A 145 -0.53 -7.88 -2.96
N ILE A 146 0.22 -7.28 -3.89
CA ILE A 146 1.60 -6.81 -3.65
C ILE A 146 1.62 -5.79 -2.51
N LEU A 147 0.70 -4.82 -2.53
CA LEU A 147 0.58 -3.83 -1.47
C LEU A 147 0.33 -4.46 -0.09
N ARG A 148 -0.51 -5.50 -0.01
CA ARG A 148 -0.73 -6.23 1.25
C ARG A 148 0.50 -6.99 1.70
N VAL A 149 1.23 -7.63 0.78
CA VAL A 149 2.49 -8.33 1.08
C VAL A 149 3.52 -7.34 1.61
N VAL A 150 3.72 -6.21 0.93
CA VAL A 150 4.64 -5.14 1.37
C VAL A 150 4.25 -4.59 2.73
N ARG A 151 2.98 -4.30 2.98
CA ARG A 151 2.53 -3.80 4.29
C ARG A 151 2.67 -4.85 5.41
N ALA A 152 2.56 -6.14 5.09
CA ALA A 152 2.72 -7.22 6.06
C ALA A 152 4.18 -7.52 6.41
N SER A 153 5.10 -7.34 5.45
CA SER A 153 6.48 -7.82 5.58
C SER A 153 7.55 -6.72 5.55
N GLY A 154 7.26 -5.58 4.94
CA GLY A 154 8.16 -4.45 4.75
C GLY A 154 8.49 -4.18 3.27
N PRO A 155 9.18 -3.05 2.98
CA PRO A 155 9.42 -2.59 1.61
C PRO A 155 10.60 -3.26 0.90
N TYR A 156 11.34 -4.15 1.57
CA TYR A 156 12.62 -4.70 1.07
C TYR A 156 12.49 -5.45 -0.27
N TRP A 157 11.29 -5.89 -0.66
CA TRP A 157 11.03 -6.47 -1.98
C TRP A 157 11.42 -5.55 -3.14
N PHE A 158 11.40 -4.23 -2.92
CA PHE A 158 11.72 -3.21 -3.92
C PHE A 158 13.20 -2.80 -3.90
N GLU A 159 14.04 -3.52 -3.15
CA GLU A 159 15.47 -3.25 -3.03
C GLU A 159 16.27 -4.42 -3.62
N GLY A 160 17.09 -4.17 -4.65
CA GLY A 160 17.87 -5.22 -5.31
C GLY A 160 18.77 -6.02 -4.36
N LYS A 161 19.26 -5.40 -3.28
CA LYS A 161 20.09 -6.05 -2.25
C LYS A 161 19.36 -7.15 -1.45
N SER A 162 18.04 -7.23 -1.52
CA SER A 162 17.25 -8.26 -0.83
C SER A 162 17.35 -9.62 -1.51
N TYR A 163 17.88 -9.66 -2.73
CA TYR A 163 18.00 -10.84 -3.57
C TYR A 163 19.45 -11.32 -3.64
N LYS A 164 19.63 -12.64 -3.71
CA LYS A 164 20.95 -13.28 -3.78
C LYS A 164 21.66 -13.00 -5.10
N ASP A 165 20.91 -13.10 -6.20
CA ASP A 165 21.40 -12.95 -7.56
C ASP A 165 20.26 -12.71 -8.55
N ASP A 166 20.57 -12.01 -9.65
CA ASP A 166 19.60 -11.66 -10.70
C ASP A 166 19.09 -12.89 -11.47
N LYS A 167 19.88 -13.98 -11.53
CA LYS A 167 19.53 -15.16 -12.33
C LYS A 167 18.32 -15.87 -11.71
N ASN A 168 18.41 -16.21 -10.43
CA ASN A 168 17.31 -16.84 -9.71
C ASN A 168 16.10 -15.90 -9.63
N LEU A 169 16.34 -14.59 -9.44
CA LEU A 169 15.25 -13.62 -9.44
C LEU A 169 14.44 -13.67 -10.75
N LYS A 170 15.11 -13.63 -11.90
CA LYS A 170 14.46 -13.69 -13.22
C LYS A 170 13.78 -15.03 -13.51
N GLU A 171 14.31 -16.12 -12.96
CA GLU A 171 13.72 -17.45 -13.15
C GLU A 171 12.44 -17.64 -12.32
N PHE A 172 12.44 -17.19 -11.06
CA PHE A 172 11.38 -17.50 -10.10
C PHE A 172 10.31 -16.40 -9.97
N SER A 173 10.63 -15.13 -10.25
CA SER A 173 9.64 -14.04 -10.12
C SER A 173 8.42 -14.21 -11.04
N PRO A 174 8.58 -14.59 -12.33
CA PRO A 174 7.44 -14.85 -13.20
C PRO A 174 6.52 -15.97 -12.71
N LEU A 175 7.07 -16.97 -11.99
CA LEU A 175 6.28 -18.02 -11.36
C LEU A 175 5.47 -17.47 -10.19
N MET A 176 6.06 -16.57 -9.39
CA MET A 176 5.36 -15.89 -8.30
C MET A 176 4.20 -15.05 -8.82
N CYS A 177 4.41 -14.17 -9.81
CA CYS A 177 3.32 -13.36 -10.39
C CYS A 177 2.18 -14.23 -10.91
N LYS A 178 2.51 -15.31 -11.64
CA LYS A 178 1.53 -16.28 -12.14
C LYS A 178 0.75 -16.96 -11.02
N ALA A 179 1.42 -17.44 -9.99
CA ALA A 179 0.79 -18.14 -8.87
C ALA A 179 -0.10 -17.18 -8.05
N MET A 180 0.32 -15.93 -7.86
CA MET A 180 -0.49 -14.89 -7.23
C MET A 180 -1.79 -14.67 -8.01
N LEU A 181 -1.71 -14.46 -9.33
CA LEU A 181 -2.88 -14.28 -10.19
C LEU A 181 -3.78 -15.53 -10.20
N SER A 182 -3.19 -16.73 -10.21
CA SER A 182 -3.92 -18.01 -10.16
C SER A 182 -4.75 -18.12 -8.88
N CYS A 183 -4.13 -17.84 -7.72
CA CYS A 183 -4.79 -17.83 -6.41
C CYS A 183 -5.84 -16.71 -6.32
N LEU A 184 -5.54 -15.49 -6.77
CA LEU A 184 -6.51 -14.38 -6.77
C LEU A 184 -7.76 -14.69 -7.59
N ASN A 185 -7.60 -15.34 -8.73
CA ASN A 185 -8.71 -15.69 -9.61
C ASN A 185 -9.48 -16.93 -9.12
N ASN A 186 -8.82 -17.84 -8.40
CA ASN A 186 -9.42 -19.10 -7.91
C ASN A 186 -8.97 -19.41 -6.47
N PRO A 187 -9.40 -18.62 -5.46
CA PRO A 187 -8.82 -18.65 -4.12
C PRO A 187 -9.04 -19.95 -3.34
N LYS A 188 -9.96 -20.80 -3.79
CA LYS A 188 -10.25 -22.10 -3.15
C LYS A 188 -9.34 -23.22 -3.63
N ASP A 189 -8.88 -23.16 -4.89
CA ASP A 189 -8.28 -24.32 -5.56
C ASP A 189 -6.83 -24.09 -5.99
N LYS A 190 -6.40 -22.83 -6.11
CA LYS A 190 -5.11 -22.46 -6.71
C LYS A 190 -4.11 -21.83 -5.75
N CYS A 191 -4.47 -21.69 -4.49
CA CYS A 191 -3.60 -21.04 -3.51
C CYS A 191 -2.48 -21.95 -2.97
N GLN A 192 -2.59 -23.27 -3.11
CA GLN A 192 -1.46 -24.16 -2.79
C GLN A 192 -0.26 -23.89 -3.70
N GLU A 193 -0.47 -23.67 -5.01
CA GLU A 193 0.60 -23.35 -5.96
C GLU A 193 1.36 -22.07 -5.53
N LEU A 194 0.63 -21.08 -5.01
CA LEU A 194 1.24 -19.86 -4.48
C LEU A 194 2.09 -20.12 -3.23
N GLU A 195 1.61 -20.95 -2.29
CA GLU A 195 2.40 -21.33 -1.12
C GLU A 195 3.68 -22.06 -1.52
N ASP A 196 3.59 -23.05 -2.40
CA ASP A 196 4.72 -23.86 -2.84
C ASP A 196 5.78 -22.99 -3.56
N VAL A 197 5.35 -22.13 -4.48
CA VAL A 197 6.23 -21.18 -5.17
C VAL A 197 6.84 -20.19 -4.19
N SER A 198 6.10 -19.78 -3.15
CA SER A 198 6.62 -18.88 -2.12
C SER A 198 7.74 -19.50 -1.30
N GLU A 199 7.60 -20.76 -0.89
CA GLU A 199 8.68 -21.48 -0.20
C GLU A 199 9.95 -21.54 -1.03
N ILE A 200 9.81 -21.94 -2.30
CA ILE A 200 10.93 -22.03 -3.24
C ILE A 200 11.57 -20.65 -3.43
N PHE A 201 10.77 -19.60 -3.64
CA PHE A 201 11.26 -18.25 -3.85
C PHE A 201 12.04 -17.74 -2.63
N ILE A 202 11.50 -17.92 -1.44
CA ILE A 202 12.11 -17.47 -0.18
C ILE A 202 13.44 -18.18 0.09
N GLU A 203 13.53 -19.46 -0.25
CA GLU A 203 14.73 -20.26 -0.01
C GLU A 203 15.82 -20.05 -1.05
N ASN A 204 15.45 -19.86 -2.31
CA ASN A 204 16.40 -19.84 -3.42
C ASN A 204 16.74 -18.43 -3.90
N VAL A 205 15.85 -17.45 -3.72
CA VAL A 205 16.01 -16.11 -4.31
C VAL A 205 16.41 -15.06 -3.26
N LEU A 206 15.79 -15.08 -2.08
CA LEU A 206 16.04 -14.07 -1.06
C LEU A 206 17.36 -14.27 -0.31
N THR A 207 17.98 -13.17 0.10
CA THR A 207 19.09 -13.16 1.07
C THR A 207 18.65 -13.65 2.45
N SER A 208 19.58 -14.03 3.33
CA SER A 208 19.25 -14.54 4.67
C SER A 208 18.38 -13.57 5.48
N ASP A 209 18.68 -12.27 5.44
CA ASP A 209 17.94 -11.25 6.20
C ASP A 209 16.52 -11.08 5.65
N ALA A 210 16.38 -11.02 4.32
CA ALA A 210 15.07 -10.96 3.67
C ALA A 210 14.26 -12.25 3.92
N THR A 211 14.88 -13.43 3.84
CA THR A 211 14.25 -14.71 4.19
C THR A 211 13.72 -14.71 5.63
N GLN A 212 14.52 -14.23 6.59
CA GLN A 212 14.11 -14.16 7.98
C GLN A 212 12.93 -13.17 8.17
N ALA A 213 13.00 -12.00 7.54
CA ALA A 213 11.91 -11.02 7.56
C ALA A 213 10.62 -11.60 6.97
N THR A 214 10.70 -12.27 5.82
CA THR A 214 9.54 -12.92 5.19
C THR A 214 8.92 -13.99 6.09
N ARG A 215 9.73 -14.90 6.66
CA ARG A 215 9.22 -15.98 7.52
C ARG A 215 8.63 -15.46 8.84
N LYS A 216 9.12 -14.33 9.34
CA LYS A 216 8.52 -13.65 10.49
C LYS A 216 7.14 -13.07 10.16
N ALA A 217 7.00 -12.47 8.97
CA ALA A 217 5.74 -11.90 8.51
C ALA A 217 4.70 -12.97 8.15
N PHE A 218 5.15 -14.11 7.64
CA PHE A 218 4.30 -15.21 7.20
C PHE A 218 4.68 -16.53 7.92
N PRO A 219 4.30 -16.70 9.21
CA PRO A 219 4.67 -17.88 9.98
C PRO A 219 4.00 -19.18 9.52
N LYS A 220 3.03 -19.11 8.60
CA LYS A 220 2.25 -20.23 8.07
C LYS A 220 2.42 -20.42 6.55
N ILE A 221 3.54 -19.98 5.99
CA ILE A 221 3.93 -20.34 4.61
C ILE A 221 3.79 -21.86 4.42
N GLY A 222 3.28 -22.28 3.27
CA GLY A 222 3.01 -23.69 2.95
C GLY A 222 1.57 -24.11 3.30
N SER A 223 0.84 -23.31 4.08
CA SER A 223 -0.52 -23.62 4.56
C SER A 223 -1.56 -22.71 3.90
N PRO A 224 -2.17 -23.11 2.78
CA PRO A 224 -2.99 -22.21 1.98
C PRO A 224 -4.22 -21.72 2.76
N GLN A 225 -4.49 -20.42 2.67
CA GLN A 225 -5.61 -19.74 3.33
C GLN A 225 -5.60 -19.79 4.88
N GLU A 226 -4.54 -20.28 5.54
CA GLU A 226 -4.37 -20.10 6.98
C GLU A 226 -3.90 -18.67 7.31
N GLU A 227 -4.43 -18.08 8.39
CA GLU A 227 -3.95 -16.77 8.85
C GLU A 227 -2.44 -16.81 9.12
N GLY A 228 -1.71 -15.89 8.50
CA GLY A 228 -0.24 -15.87 8.53
C GLY A 228 0.43 -16.63 7.39
N SER A 229 -0.30 -17.15 6.40
CA SER A 229 0.25 -17.67 5.15
C SER A 229 0.31 -16.60 4.06
N VAL A 230 1.10 -16.84 3.01
CA VAL A 230 1.23 -15.88 1.91
C VAL A 230 -0.09 -15.75 1.16
N SER A 231 -0.73 -16.87 0.86
CA SER A 231 -1.99 -16.91 0.13
C SER A 231 -3.16 -16.31 0.90
N PHE A 232 -3.17 -16.36 2.24
CA PHE A 232 -4.16 -15.64 3.04
C PHE A 232 -4.01 -14.12 2.88
N VAL A 233 -2.77 -13.62 2.93
CA VAL A 233 -2.49 -12.18 2.76
C VAL A 233 -2.77 -11.74 1.32
N VAL A 234 -2.39 -12.55 0.33
CA VAL A 234 -2.65 -12.30 -1.10
C VAL A 234 -4.14 -12.39 -1.44
N SER A 235 -4.90 -13.33 -0.87
CA SER A 235 -6.36 -13.43 -1.11
C SER A 235 -7.18 -12.42 -0.29
N GLY A 236 -6.62 -11.91 0.82
CA GLY A 236 -7.29 -10.93 1.68
C GLY A 236 -8.24 -11.62 2.64
N GLY A 237 -7.80 -12.76 3.17
CA GLY A 237 -8.60 -13.65 3.99
C GLY A 237 -9.83 -14.21 3.27
N GLY A 238 -9.77 -14.38 1.94
CA GLY A 238 -10.88 -14.87 1.13
C GLY A 238 -12.02 -13.87 0.91
N THR A 239 -11.89 -12.62 1.35
CA THR A 239 -12.83 -11.56 0.98
C THR A 239 -12.61 -11.17 -0.48
N SER A 240 -13.65 -11.27 -1.31
CA SER A 240 -13.57 -10.73 -2.67
C SER A 240 -13.24 -9.25 -2.60
N PHE A 241 -12.19 -8.86 -3.31
CA PHE A 241 -11.70 -7.49 -3.33
C PHE A 241 -12.78 -6.55 -3.88
N HIS A 242 -13.49 -5.87 -2.98
CA HIS A 242 -14.24 -4.66 -3.29
C HIS A 242 -13.45 -3.49 -2.71
N GLN A 243 -12.73 -2.80 -3.59
CA GLN A 243 -12.11 -1.51 -3.30
C GLN A 243 -13.22 -0.52 -2.94
N THR A 244 -13.51 -0.39 -1.65
CA THR A 244 -14.26 0.75 -1.14
C THR A 244 -13.34 1.97 -1.20
N PRO A 245 -13.80 3.13 -1.68
CA PRO A 245 -12.98 4.33 -1.88
C PRO A 245 -12.57 5.03 -0.57
N ALA A 246 -12.65 4.35 0.58
CA ALA A 246 -12.47 4.96 1.89
C ALA A 246 -11.18 4.49 2.56
N GLY A 247 -10.06 4.89 1.97
CA GLY A 247 -8.83 5.14 2.74
C GLY A 247 -9.02 6.40 3.59
N ILE A 248 -9.88 6.33 4.61
CA ILE A 248 -9.85 7.27 5.73
C ILE A 248 -9.82 6.39 6.96
N GLY A 249 -8.68 6.40 7.64
CA GLY A 249 -8.52 5.75 8.93
C GLY A 249 -9.56 6.26 9.92
N LEU A 250 -10.55 5.42 10.19
CA LEU A 250 -11.25 5.45 11.45
C LEU A 250 -10.70 4.26 12.24
N LEU A 251 -9.73 4.55 13.09
CA LEU A 251 -9.40 3.70 14.23
C LEU A 251 -10.66 3.61 15.12
N THR A 252 -11.63 2.77 14.76
CA THR A 252 -12.67 2.33 15.69
C THR A 252 -12.18 1.09 16.41
N VAL A 253 -11.02 1.21 17.06
CA VAL A 253 -10.72 0.37 18.20
C VAL A 253 -10.94 1.26 19.42
N SER A 254 -12.06 1.00 20.10
CA SER A 254 -12.28 1.37 21.50
C SER A 254 -12.84 2.74 21.87
N SER A 255 -13.88 3.19 21.18
CA SER A 255 -14.82 4.18 21.76
C SER A 255 -15.55 3.62 22.99
N LEU A 256 -15.64 2.29 23.15
CA LEU A 256 -16.28 1.66 24.31
C LEU A 256 -15.40 1.72 25.59
N LEU A 257 -14.06 1.59 25.50
CA LEU A 257 -13.21 1.69 26.70
C LEU A 257 -13.16 3.12 27.25
N ILE A 258 -13.12 4.15 26.39
CA ILE A 258 -13.12 5.55 26.85
C ILE A 258 -14.46 5.90 27.53
N ILE A 259 -15.59 5.44 26.99
CA ILE A 259 -16.90 5.62 27.64
C ILE A 259 -16.96 4.90 28.99
N LEU A 260 -16.40 3.69 29.10
CA LEU A 260 -16.34 2.96 30.38
C LEU A 260 -15.43 3.64 31.41
N ILE A 261 -14.30 4.23 30.99
CA ILE A 261 -13.40 4.98 31.89
C ILE A 261 -14.08 6.26 32.39
N ILE A 262 -14.78 7.00 31.51
CA ILE A 262 -15.52 8.21 31.92
C ILE A 262 -16.69 7.86 32.85
N ALA A 263 -17.44 6.79 32.55
CA ALA A 263 -18.56 6.34 33.37
C ALA A 263 -18.10 5.86 34.77
N SER A 264 -16.98 5.13 34.84
CA SER A 264 -16.41 4.68 36.11
C SER A 264 -15.83 5.84 36.94
N GLY A 265 -15.17 6.81 36.30
CA GLY A 265 -14.73 8.05 36.96
C GLY A 265 -15.89 8.86 37.54
N LEU A 266 -16.96 9.07 36.77
CA LEU A 266 -18.15 9.80 37.24
C LEU A 266 -18.90 9.07 38.36
N PHE A 267 -18.95 7.73 38.31
CA PHE A 267 -19.56 6.92 39.37
C PHE A 267 -18.78 7.04 40.69
N LEU A 268 -17.45 7.01 40.64
CA LEU A 268 -16.60 7.18 41.82
C LEU A 268 -16.71 8.59 42.42
N VAL A 269 -16.76 9.64 41.58
CA VAL A 269 -16.96 11.02 42.04
C VAL A 269 -18.34 11.23 42.67
N LYS A 270 -19.40 10.66 42.09
CA LYS A 270 -20.74 10.68 42.71
C LYS A 270 -20.74 9.96 44.05
N ARG A 271 -20.15 8.76 44.14
CA ARG A 271 -20.09 8.00 45.40
C ARG A 271 -19.31 8.75 46.49
N LYS A 272 -18.18 9.39 46.14
CA LYS A 272 -17.40 10.20 47.09
C LYS A 272 -18.17 11.43 47.58
N ARG A 273 -18.95 12.09 46.70
CA ARG A 273 -19.82 13.20 47.10
C ARG A 273 -20.96 12.74 48.00
N THR A 274 -21.56 11.58 47.76
CA THR A 274 -22.64 11.06 48.62
C THR A 274 -22.11 10.67 50.01
N ILE A 275 -20.91 10.07 50.10
CA ILE A 275 -20.27 9.73 51.37
C ILE A 275 -19.88 10.99 52.15
N SER A 276 -19.28 11.99 51.47
CA SER A 276 -18.99 13.29 52.10
C SER A 276 -20.24 14.03 52.59
N LYS A 277 -21.40 13.80 51.96
CA LYS A 277 -22.68 14.39 52.36
C LYS A 277 -23.34 13.66 53.53
N LEU A 278 -22.97 12.39 53.74
CA LEU A 278 -23.36 11.59 54.91
C LEU A 278 -22.51 11.97 56.12
N ASP A 279 -21.19 12.08 55.96
CA ASP A 279 -20.29 12.54 57.03
C ASP A 279 -20.64 13.95 57.53
N SER A 280 -21.06 14.86 56.63
CA SER A 280 -21.49 16.21 57.02
C SER A 280 -22.87 16.28 57.68
N ASN A 281 -23.68 15.22 57.60
CA ASN A 281 -24.99 15.16 58.26
C ASN A 281 -24.93 14.44 59.61
N GLU A 282 -23.84 13.74 59.92
CA GLU A 282 -23.63 13.08 61.23
C GLU A 282 -22.98 14.04 62.26
N GLU A 283 -22.38 15.16 61.83
CA GLU A 283 -21.82 16.19 62.73
C GLU A 283 -22.84 17.23 63.25
N LEU A 284 -24.13 17.11 62.93
CA LEU A 284 -25.18 18.07 63.34
C LEU A 284 -26.12 17.59 64.46
N GLU A 285 -25.82 16.45 65.11
CA GLU A 285 -26.66 15.87 66.16
C GLU A 285 -25.95 15.68 67.53
N CYS A 286 -24.91 16.46 67.82
CA CYS A 286 -24.26 16.49 69.13
C CYS A 286 -23.93 17.93 69.56
N SER A 287 -24.90 18.69 70.07
CA SER A 287 -24.68 19.73 71.09
C SER A 287 -25.99 20.43 71.45
N GLU A 288 -26.71 19.92 72.45
CA GLU A 288 -27.47 20.75 73.39
C GLU A 288 -27.77 19.92 74.65
N ASP A 289 -26.81 19.90 75.57
CA ASP A 289 -27.09 19.63 76.98
C ASP A 289 -25.98 20.22 77.89
N GLY A 290 -26.41 21.02 78.88
CA GLY A 290 -25.59 21.65 79.93
C GLY A 290 -24.97 23.01 79.54
N ASP A 291 -25.07 24.08 80.32
CA ASP A 291 -24.99 24.09 81.78
C ASP A 291 -25.54 25.38 82.43
N ARG A 292 -25.90 25.26 83.71
CA ARG A 292 -26.59 26.24 84.55
C ARG A 292 -25.76 26.54 85.79
N ILE A 293 -25.08 27.69 85.90
CA ILE A 293 -24.50 28.28 87.15
C ILE A 293 -24.31 29.80 86.85
N ILE A 294 -24.76 30.85 87.57
CA ILE A 294 -25.19 31.16 88.96
C ILE A 294 -26.44 32.06 88.87
#